data_AF-A0A537H5T3-F1
#
_entry.id   AF-A0A537H5T3-F1
#
_cell.length_a   1.000
_cell.length_b   1.000
_cell.length_c   1.000
_cell.angle_alpha   90.00
_cell.angle_beta   90.00
_cell.angle_gamma   90.00
#
_symmetry.space_group_name_H-M   'P 1'
#
loop_
_entity.id
_entity.type
_entity.pdbx_description
1 polymer ?
#
loop_
_entity_poly.entity_id
_entity_poly.type
_entity_poly.pdbx_seq_one_letter_code
_entity_poly.pdbx_strand_id
1 'polypeptide(L)'
;MQKNSLVAPGEIVREALSKPTIFKNEEPLSLEWLPPRLPHRETQLRFLTELFRSVIDKPGTTSPKVLITGEIGTGKTVLTQRFGMDIQRTARTLKQNLQYIHVNCREFRGSLFMILKQVLQKFTPQFPQRGFSSEE
;
A
#
# COMPACT_ATOMS: atom_id res chain seq x y z
N MET A 1 49.27 -22.54 -2.63
CA MET A 1 49.01 -21.37 -1.76
C MET A 1 48.22 -20.35 -2.57
N GLN A 2 46.88 -20.37 -2.50
CA GLN A 2 46.05 -19.36 -3.17
C GLN A 2 46.08 -18.07 -2.35
N LYS A 3 46.55 -16.98 -2.96
CA LYS A 3 46.48 -15.62 -2.40
C LYS A 3 45.02 -15.20 -2.38
N ASN A 4 44.38 -15.22 -1.21
CA ASN A 4 43.19 -14.42 -0.95
C ASN A 4 43.61 -12.94 -0.87
N SER A 5 43.77 -12.28 -2.02
CA SER A 5 43.84 -10.82 -2.04
C SER A 5 42.44 -10.29 -1.79
N LEU A 6 42.25 -9.56 -0.69
CA LEU A 6 41.02 -8.85 -0.38
C LEU A 6 40.73 -7.83 -1.50
N VAL A 7 39.69 -8.09 -2.30
CA VAL A 7 39.23 -7.19 -3.36
C VAL A 7 38.69 -5.91 -2.74
N ALA A 8 39.02 -4.75 -3.29
CA ALA A 8 38.55 -3.48 -2.76
C ALA A 8 37.01 -3.40 -2.88
N PRO A 9 36.28 -2.89 -1.86
CA PRO A 9 34.81 -2.81 -1.92
C PRO A 9 34.26 -2.11 -3.17
N GLY A 10 34.99 -1.11 -3.71
CA GLY A 10 34.61 -0.42 -4.94
C GLY A 10 34.71 -1.27 -6.21
N GLU A 11 35.63 -2.22 -6.27
CA GLU A 11 35.74 -3.16 -7.41
C GLU A 11 34.59 -4.18 -7.39
N ILE A 12 34.24 -4.69 -6.20
CA ILE A 12 33.09 -5.59 -6.01
C ILE A 12 31.79 -4.94 -6.52
N VAL A 13 31.58 -3.66 -6.19
CA VAL A 13 30.40 -2.90 -6.65
C VAL A 13 30.40 -2.72 -8.16
N ARG A 14 31.53 -2.35 -8.77
CA ARG A 14 31.63 -2.16 -10.22
C ARG A 14 31.41 -3.46 -10.98
N GLU A 15 32.01 -4.56 -10.51
CA GLU A 15 31.82 -5.88 -11.11
C GLU A 15 30.34 -6.28 -11.06
N ALA A 16 29.69 -6.12 -9.91
CA ALA A 16 28.27 -6.41 -9.76
C ALA A 16 27.37 -5.57 -10.69
N LEU A 17 27.65 -4.27 -10.84
CA LEU A 17 26.90 -3.37 -11.71
C LEU A 17 27.17 -3.59 -13.21
N SER A 18 28.32 -4.16 -13.57
CA SER A 18 28.68 -4.43 -14.96
C SER A 18 28.04 -5.69 -15.55
N LYS A 19 27.36 -6.50 -14.72
CA LYS A 19 26.72 -7.74 -15.17
C LYS A 19 25.55 -7.43 -16.11
N PRO A 20 25.47 -8.12 -17.26
CA PRO A 20 24.35 -7.95 -18.17
C PRO A 20 23.05 -8.42 -17.51
N THR A 21 21.96 -7.67 -17.71
CA THR A 21 20.62 -8.00 -17.23
C THR A 21 19.64 -8.07 -18.40
N ILE A 22 18.65 -8.95 -18.27
CA ILE A 22 17.51 -9.03 -19.20
C ILE A 22 16.39 -8.04 -18.81
N PHE A 23 16.44 -7.49 -17.60
CA PHE A 23 15.41 -6.62 -17.09
C PHE A 23 15.59 -5.19 -17.60
N LYS A 24 14.54 -4.66 -18.23
CA LYS A 24 14.44 -3.22 -18.54
C LYS A 24 13.98 -2.40 -17.32
N ASN A 25 13.07 -2.96 -16.53
CA ASN A 25 12.61 -2.39 -15.27
C ASN A 25 12.14 -3.54 -14.36
N GLU A 26 12.73 -3.66 -13.17
CA GLU A 26 12.39 -4.68 -12.17
C GLU A 26 11.25 -4.25 -11.23
N GLU A 27 10.91 -2.96 -11.22
CA GLU A 27 9.86 -2.39 -10.35
C GLU A 27 8.53 -3.18 -10.42
N PRO A 28 8.01 -3.61 -11.60
CA PRO A 28 6.76 -4.37 -11.67
C PRO A 28 6.78 -5.74 -11.00
N LEU A 29 7.98 -6.25 -10.67
CA LEU A 29 8.16 -7.52 -9.96
C LEU A 29 8.07 -7.34 -8.43
N SER A 30 8.08 -6.10 -7.94
CA SER A 30 7.92 -5.81 -6.52
C SER A 30 6.51 -6.16 -6.05
N LEU A 31 6.41 -6.72 -4.83
CA LEU A 31 5.14 -6.98 -4.16
C LEU A 31 4.35 -5.70 -3.85
N GLU A 32 5.05 -4.57 -3.77
CA GLU A 32 4.46 -3.25 -3.52
C GLU A 32 3.99 -2.57 -4.81
N TRP A 33 4.38 -3.10 -5.98
CA TRP A 33 4.02 -2.48 -7.24
C TRP A 33 2.52 -2.62 -7.49
N LEU A 34 1.88 -1.48 -7.75
CA LEU A 34 0.47 -1.45 -8.08
C LEU A 34 0.26 -1.19 -9.58
N PRO A 35 -0.26 -2.18 -10.34
CA PRO A 35 -0.53 -2.00 -11.76
C PRO A 35 -1.59 -0.90 -12.01
N PRO A 36 -1.52 -0.23 -13.18
CA PRO A 36 -2.52 0.74 -13.60
C PRO A 36 -3.89 0.10 -13.93
N ARG A 37 -3.91 -1.17 -14.30
CA ARG A 37 -5.11 -1.93 -14.68
C ARG A 37 -5.11 -3.28 -13.99
N LEU A 38 -6.30 -3.76 -13.60
CA LEU A 38 -6.49 -5.06 -12.96
C LEU A 38 -7.38 -5.94 -13.84
N PRO A 39 -6.81 -6.66 -14.82
CA PRO A 39 -7.60 -7.50 -15.71
C PRO A 39 -8.36 -8.58 -14.90
N HIS A 40 -9.60 -8.83 -15.29
CA HIS A 40 -10.52 -9.80 -14.66
C HIS A 40 -10.96 -9.42 -13.23
N ARG A 41 -10.78 -8.15 -12.84
CA ARG A 41 -11.22 -7.61 -11.53
C ARG A 41 -12.19 -6.42 -11.66
N GLU A 42 -12.67 -6.16 -12.86
CA GLU A 42 -13.56 -5.05 -13.18
C GLU A 42 -14.89 -5.15 -12.44
N THR A 43 -15.46 -6.35 -12.35
CA THR A 43 -16.73 -6.57 -11.63
C THR A 43 -16.60 -6.29 -10.14
N GLN A 44 -15.52 -6.77 -9.50
CA GLN A 44 -15.28 -6.52 -8.08
C GLN A 44 -14.97 -5.04 -7.80
N LEU A 45 -14.24 -4.37 -8.71
CA LEU A 45 -14.02 -2.92 -8.61
C LEU A 45 -15.34 -2.15 -8.68
N ARG A 46 -16.20 -2.46 -9.66
CA ARG A 46 -17.53 -1.82 -9.78
C ARG A 46 -18.37 -2.03 -8.53
N PHE A 47 -18.40 -3.26 -8.01
CA PHE A 47 -19.14 -3.58 -6.79
C PHE A 47 -18.65 -2.78 -5.58
N LEU A 48 -17.32 -2.65 -5.39
CA LEU A 48 -16.76 -1.80 -4.35
C LEU A 48 -17.15 -0.32 -4.55
N THR A 49 -17.12 0.18 -5.79
CA THR A 49 -17.55 1.54 -6.10
C THR A 49 -19.02 1.78 -5.74
N GLU A 50 -19.90 0.83 -6.04
CA GLU A 50 -21.33 0.92 -5.70
C GLU A 50 -21.55 0.94 -4.18
N LEU A 51 -20.88 0.04 -3.44
CA LEU A 51 -20.99 -0.02 -1.98
C LEU A 51 -20.52 1.27 -1.29
N PHE A 52 -19.48 1.91 -1.82
CA PHE A 52 -18.88 3.11 -1.25
C PHE A 52 -19.38 4.41 -1.89
N ARG A 53 -20.37 4.34 -2.79
CA ARG A 53 -20.91 5.50 -3.50
C ARG A 53 -21.32 6.64 -2.56
N SER A 54 -21.96 6.30 -1.44
CA SER A 54 -22.43 7.27 -0.44
C SER A 54 -21.29 8.03 0.24
N VAL A 55 -20.07 7.47 0.31
CA VAL A 55 -18.90 8.16 0.86
C VAL A 55 -18.53 9.39 0.02
N ILE A 56 -18.80 9.33 -1.29
CA ILE A 56 -18.64 10.46 -2.20
C ILE A 56 -19.94 11.27 -2.23
N ASP A 57 -21.07 10.69 -2.61
CA ASP A 57 -22.27 11.47 -2.91
C ASP A 57 -22.89 12.15 -1.67
N LYS A 58 -22.73 11.56 -0.48
CA LYS A 58 -23.32 12.03 0.78
C LYS A 58 -22.32 11.86 1.94
N PRO A 59 -21.18 12.58 1.96
CA PRO A 59 -20.12 12.37 2.94
C PRO A 59 -20.64 12.49 4.37
N GLY A 60 -20.21 11.59 5.25
CA GLY A 60 -20.59 11.57 6.67
C GLY A 60 -21.96 10.96 7.00
N THR A 61 -22.79 10.64 6.01
CA THR A 61 -24.12 10.04 6.25
C THR A 61 -24.07 8.53 6.51
N THR A 62 -23.04 7.85 6.02
CA THR A 62 -22.89 6.40 6.13
C THR A 62 -21.43 6.01 6.38
N SER A 63 -21.23 4.87 7.03
CA SER A 63 -19.91 4.25 7.21
C SER A 63 -19.94 2.82 6.67
N PRO A 64 -19.90 2.63 5.33
CA PRO A 64 -19.94 1.31 4.74
C PRO A 64 -18.71 0.49 5.15
N LYS A 65 -18.94 -0.80 5.44
CA LYS A 65 -17.90 -1.76 5.81
C LYS A 65 -18.01 -2.95 4.86
N VAL A 66 -16.87 -3.44 4.39
CA VAL A 66 -16.79 -4.62 3.52
C VAL A 66 -15.73 -5.57 4.05
N LEU A 67 -16.01 -6.86 3.98
CA LEU A 67 -15.05 -7.93 4.23
C LEU A 67 -14.74 -8.62 2.90
N ILE A 68 -13.48 -8.65 2.51
CA ILE A 68 -13.03 -9.27 1.26
C ILE A 68 -12.26 -10.53 1.60
N THR A 69 -12.80 -11.67 1.18
CA THR A 69 -12.23 -13.00 1.43
C THR A 69 -11.82 -13.68 0.13
N GLY A 70 -11.05 -14.76 0.24
CA GLY A 70 -10.56 -15.55 -0.89
C GLY A 70 -9.14 -16.06 -0.67
N GLU A 71 -8.72 -17.04 -1.46
CA GLU A 71 -7.43 -17.72 -1.34
C GLU A 71 -6.22 -16.78 -1.55
N ILE A 72 -5.04 -17.22 -1.11
CA ILE A 72 -3.79 -16.47 -1.26
C ILE A 72 -3.49 -16.24 -2.77
N GLY A 73 -2.90 -15.10 -3.12
CA GLY A 73 -2.53 -14.80 -4.52
C GLY A 73 -3.68 -14.37 -5.43
N THR A 74 -4.94 -14.41 -4.97
CA THR A 74 -6.10 -13.97 -5.77
C THR A 74 -6.19 -12.46 -6.01
N GLY A 75 -5.25 -11.64 -5.54
CA GLY A 75 -5.23 -10.20 -5.81
C GLY A 75 -6.21 -9.36 -4.97
N LYS A 76 -6.60 -9.84 -3.77
CA LYS A 76 -7.43 -9.05 -2.83
C LYS A 76 -6.75 -7.73 -2.42
N THR A 77 -5.45 -7.78 -2.13
CA THR A 77 -4.67 -6.60 -1.70
C THR A 77 -4.55 -5.58 -2.84
N VAL A 78 -4.15 -6.03 -4.03
CA VAL A 78 -4.01 -5.14 -5.20
C VAL A 78 -5.35 -4.51 -5.58
N LEU A 79 -6.45 -5.26 -5.49
CA LEU A 79 -7.80 -4.77 -5.73
C LEU A 79 -8.18 -3.63 -4.78
N THR A 80 -8.00 -3.83 -3.46
CA THR A 80 -8.40 -2.85 -2.45
C THR A 80 -7.52 -1.61 -2.46
N GLN A 81 -6.21 -1.76 -2.69
CA GLN A 81 -5.30 -0.63 -2.86
C GLN A 81 -5.63 0.19 -4.10
N ARG A 82 -5.91 -0.48 -5.23
CA ARG A 82 -6.30 0.20 -6.47
C ARG A 82 -7.60 0.97 -6.29
N PHE A 83 -8.62 0.31 -5.76
CA PHE A 83 -9.90 0.93 -5.43
C PHE A 83 -9.72 2.17 -4.54
N GLY A 84 -8.97 2.02 -3.44
CA GLY A 84 -8.71 3.10 -2.49
C GLY A 84 -8.01 4.31 -3.11
N MET A 85 -6.98 4.08 -3.93
CA MET A 85 -6.29 5.17 -4.63
C MET A 85 -7.18 5.85 -5.67
N ASP A 86 -7.95 5.09 -6.44
CA ASP A 86 -8.78 5.64 -7.51
C ASP A 86 -10.01 6.37 -6.95
N ILE A 87 -10.65 5.88 -5.89
CA ILE A 87 -11.77 6.59 -5.24
C ILE A 87 -11.29 7.89 -4.60
N GLN A 88 -10.12 7.91 -3.96
CA GLN A 88 -9.52 9.14 -3.45
C GLN A 88 -9.19 10.12 -4.58
N ARG A 89 -8.59 9.64 -5.69
CA ARG A 89 -8.30 10.49 -6.86
C ARG A 89 -9.59 11.10 -7.42
N THR A 90 -10.65 10.31 -7.53
CA THR A 90 -11.97 10.76 -8.02
C THR A 90 -12.60 11.77 -7.06
N ALA A 91 -12.53 11.54 -5.74
CA ALA A 91 -13.02 12.50 -4.76
C ALA A 91 -12.31 13.85 -4.87
N ARG A 92 -10.99 13.87 -5.13
CA ARG A 92 -10.24 15.11 -5.36
C ARG A 92 -10.74 15.90 -6.57
N THR A 93 -11.07 15.23 -7.69
CA THR A 93 -11.61 15.93 -8.87
C THR A 93 -12.99 16.53 -8.59
N LEU A 94 -13.75 15.93 -7.67
CA LEU A 94 -15.04 16.41 -7.17
C LEU A 94 -14.91 17.42 -6.01
N LYS A 95 -13.69 17.88 -5.67
CA LYS A 95 -13.41 18.78 -4.53
C LYS A 95 -13.87 18.25 -3.17
N GLN A 96 -13.89 16.93 -3.00
CA GLN A 96 -14.22 16.29 -1.74
C GLN A 96 -12.96 15.86 -0.99
N ASN A 97 -12.97 16.06 0.34
CA ASN A 97 -11.85 15.69 1.19
C ASN A 97 -11.95 14.22 1.64
N LEU A 98 -11.58 13.32 0.74
CA LEU A 98 -11.46 11.88 1.04
C LEU A 98 -9.98 11.51 1.15
N GLN A 99 -9.62 10.80 2.22
CA GLN A 99 -8.28 10.24 2.42
C GLN A 99 -8.35 8.71 2.48
N TYR A 100 -7.62 8.05 1.59
CA TYR A 100 -7.42 6.61 1.64
C TYR A 100 -6.18 6.30 2.47
N ILE A 101 -6.33 5.37 3.42
CA ILE A 101 -5.23 4.88 4.25
C ILE A 101 -5.21 3.37 4.15
N HIS A 102 -4.11 2.83 3.64
CA HIS A 102 -3.84 1.40 3.66
C HIS A 102 -3.07 1.04 4.91
N VAL A 103 -3.53 0.02 5.65
CA VAL A 103 -2.86 -0.50 6.83
C VAL A 103 -2.60 -1.99 6.65
N ASN A 104 -1.34 -2.40 6.68
CA ASN A 104 -0.94 -3.79 6.65
C ASN A 104 -0.91 -4.36 8.08
N CYS A 105 -2.01 -4.96 8.53
CA CYS A 105 -2.11 -5.48 9.90
C CYS A 105 -1.08 -6.57 10.23
N ARG A 106 -0.52 -7.27 9.23
CA ARG A 106 0.54 -8.27 9.44
C ARG A 106 1.86 -7.62 9.88
N GLU A 107 2.17 -6.45 9.35
CA GLU A 107 3.36 -5.67 9.70
C GLU A 107 3.30 -5.17 11.16
N PHE A 108 2.10 -4.74 11.60
CA PHE A 108 1.88 -4.24 12.96
C PHE A 108 1.54 -5.32 14.00
N ARG A 109 1.69 -6.61 13.64
CA ARG A 109 1.38 -7.77 14.51
C ARG A 109 -0.01 -7.68 15.17
N GLY A 110 -0.98 -7.06 14.51
CA GLY A 110 -2.33 -6.86 15.04
C GLY A 110 -2.46 -5.86 16.21
N SER A 111 -1.43 -5.09 16.54
CA SER A 111 -1.51 -4.08 17.60
C SER A 111 -2.47 -2.95 17.20
N LEU A 112 -3.62 -2.87 17.87
CA LEU A 112 -4.60 -1.80 17.67
C LEU A 112 -3.97 -0.42 17.86
N PHE A 113 -3.13 -0.28 18.89
CA PHE A 113 -2.42 0.97 19.16
C PHE A 113 -1.54 1.41 17.99
N MET A 114 -0.74 0.50 17.43
CA MET A 114 0.12 0.84 16.29
C MET A 114 -0.69 1.19 15.03
N ILE A 115 -1.79 0.47 14.79
CA ILE A 115 -2.71 0.74 13.68
C ILE A 115 -3.32 2.15 13.82
N LEU A 116 -3.87 2.48 14.99
CA LEU A 116 -4.48 3.79 15.25
C LEU A 116 -3.45 4.91 15.12
N LYS A 117 -2.25 4.71 15.66
CA LYS A 117 -1.17 5.67 15.54
C LYS A 117 -0.76 5.93 14.09
N GLN A 118 -0.68 4.88 13.26
CA GLN A 118 -0.37 5.04 11.84
C GLN A 118 -1.45 5.84 11.11
N VAL A 119 -2.73 5.60 11.43
CA VAL A 119 -3.86 6.37 10.88
C VAL A 119 -3.78 7.84 11.35
N LEU A 120 -3.56 8.08 12.64
CA LEU A 120 -3.44 9.44 13.21
C LEU A 120 -2.32 10.24 12.56
N GLN A 121 -1.15 9.62 12.33
CA GLN A 121 -0.01 10.28 11.68
C GLN A 121 -0.30 10.76 10.25
N LYS A 122 -1.29 10.17 9.57
CA LYS A 122 -1.71 10.64 8.24
C LYS A 122 -2.52 11.93 8.30
N PHE A 123 -3.28 12.15 9.37
CA PHE A 123 -4.08 13.36 9.56
C PHE A 123 -3.35 14.44 10.35
N THR A 124 -2.45 14.03 11.26
CA THR A 124 -1.68 14.90 12.14
C THR A 124 -0.19 14.53 12.03
N PRO A 125 0.56 15.12 11.07
CA PRO A 125 1.97 14.79 10.86
C PRO A 125 2.86 15.09 12.07
N GLN A 126 2.45 16.04 12.90
CA GLN A 126 3.15 16.45 14.13
C GLN A 126 2.90 15.48 15.30
N PHE A 127 2.10 14.43 15.10
CA PHE A 127 1.72 13.52 16.18
C PHE A 127 2.96 12.76 16.71
N PRO A 128 3.22 12.76 18.03
CA PRO A 128 4.44 12.21 18.58
C PRO A 128 4.66 10.73 18.24
N GLN A 129 5.88 10.41 17.81
CA GLN A 129 6.31 9.04 17.53
C GLN A 129 6.52 8.21 18.81
N ARG A 130 6.59 8.84 19.99
CA ARG A 130 6.86 8.20 21.29
C ARG A 130 6.10 8.94 22.39
N GLY A 131 6.02 8.34 23.58
CA GLY A 131 5.40 8.98 24.75
C GLY A 131 3.93 8.66 24.97
N PHE A 132 3.34 7.76 24.17
CA PHE A 132 2.00 7.22 24.36
C PHE A 132 2.09 5.71 24.55
N SER A 133 1.42 5.19 25.57
CA SER A 133 1.26 3.75 25.84
C SER A 133 -0.11 3.27 25.33
N SER A 134 -0.24 1.97 25.09
CA SER A 134 -1.52 1.31 24.86
C SER A 134 -2.31 1.06 26.14
N GLU A 135 -1.72 1.32 27.31
CA GLU A 135 -2.32 1.15 28.63
C GLU A 135 -2.95 2.47 29.10
N GLU A 136 -4.17 2.72 28.64
CA GLU A 136 -5.21 3.53 29.31
C GLU A 136 -6.58 2.90 29.02
#